data_AF-A0A7W0XXS9-F1
#
_entry.id   AF-A0A7W0XXS9-F1
#
_cell.length_a   1.000
_cell.length_b   1.000
_cell.length_c   1.000
_cell.angle_alpha   90.00
_cell.angle_beta   90.00
_cell.angle_gamma   90.00
#
_symmetry.space_group_name_H-M   'P 1'
#
loop_
_entity.id
_entity.type
_entity.pdbx_description
1 polymer ?
#
loop_
_entity_poly.entity_id
_entity_poly.type
_entity_poly.pdbx_seq_one_letter_code
_entity_poly.pdbx_strand_id
1 'polypeptide(L)'
;LSMEGRMTICNMSIEWGAKAGLIAPDETTFAYLKGRPHAPQGADWDAAVEYWQTLRSDPDATFDAEVDLDAHQLTPFVTWGTNPGQGVPLGGSVPDPEEFIAESDRTAATKALEYMALSPGQRMRDIAVDTVFLGSCTNGRIEDLRIAADVIKGHHVADSVRMLVVPGSARVRLQAESEGLDIVFKEAGAEWRAAGCSMCLGMNPDQLAPGERAASTSNRNFEGRQGKGGRTHLVSPPVAAATAVAGKLSAPADL
;
A
#
# COMPACT_ATOMS: atom_id res chain seq x y z
N LEU A 1 -0.22 14.84 -8.05
CA LEU A 1 -0.71 13.54 -7.51
C LEU A 1 -2.15 13.32 -7.96
N SER A 2 -2.53 12.09 -8.33
CA SER A 2 -3.94 11.74 -8.54
C SER A 2 -4.73 11.85 -7.23
N MET A 3 -6.07 11.89 -7.29
CA MET A 3 -6.89 11.87 -6.08
C MET A 3 -6.73 10.59 -5.26
N GLU A 4 -6.51 9.45 -5.91
CA GLU A 4 -6.34 8.17 -5.23
C GLU A 4 -4.97 8.12 -4.51
N GLY A 5 -3.89 8.61 -5.14
CA GLY A 5 -2.61 8.81 -4.48
C GLY A 5 -2.65 9.80 -3.31
N ARG A 6 -3.42 10.90 -3.41
CA ARG A 6 -3.68 11.81 -2.29
C ARG A 6 -4.36 11.10 -1.12
N MET A 7 -5.38 10.29 -1.41
CA MET A 7 -6.10 9.54 -0.37
C MET A 7 -5.21 8.47 0.28
N THR A 8 -4.27 7.87 -0.44
CA THR A 8 -3.24 6.98 0.14
C THR A 8 -2.40 7.72 1.20
N ILE A 9 -1.91 8.91 0.88
CA ILE A 9 -1.11 9.73 1.82
C ILE A 9 -1.96 10.12 3.03
N CYS A 10 -3.15 10.69 2.82
CA CYS A 10 -4.03 11.09 3.91
C CYS A 10 -4.48 9.90 4.77
N ASN A 11 -4.63 8.70 4.18
CA ASN A 11 -4.97 7.50 4.93
C ASN A 11 -3.87 7.11 5.92
N MET A 12 -2.60 7.30 5.54
CA MET A 12 -1.45 6.96 6.36
C MET A 12 -1.07 8.02 7.41
N SER A 13 -1.77 9.15 7.48
CA SER A 13 -1.42 10.23 8.41
C SER A 13 -1.48 9.79 9.87
N ILE A 14 -2.42 8.90 10.20
CA ILE A 14 -2.58 8.40 11.58
C ILE A 14 -1.46 7.45 11.97
N GLU A 15 -0.88 6.72 11.02
CA GLU A 15 0.32 5.91 11.24
C GLU A 15 1.55 6.76 11.58
N TRP A 16 1.55 8.05 11.24
CA TRP A 16 2.55 9.04 11.68
C TRP A 16 2.17 9.78 12.97
N GLY A 17 1.06 9.38 13.61
CA GLY A 17 0.55 10.02 14.82
C GLY A 17 -0.23 11.32 14.58
N ALA A 18 -0.50 11.69 13.33
CA ALA A 18 -1.27 12.89 13.02
C ALA A 18 -2.76 12.69 13.31
N LYS A 19 -3.41 13.76 13.79
CA LYS A 19 -4.87 13.78 14.02
C LYS A 19 -5.67 13.73 12.71
N ALA A 20 -5.13 14.35 11.66
CA ALA A 20 -5.72 14.38 10.32
C ALA A 20 -4.62 14.62 9.28
N GLY A 21 -4.81 14.08 8.08
CA GLY A 21 -4.03 14.41 6.89
C GLY A 21 -4.90 15.20 5.92
N LEU A 22 -4.45 16.40 5.52
CA LEU A 22 -5.19 17.31 4.66
C LEU A 22 -4.37 17.63 3.42
N ILE A 23 -5.02 17.63 2.26
CA ILE A 23 -4.45 18.13 1.00
C ILE A 23 -5.48 19.10 0.42
N ALA A 24 -5.02 20.33 0.14
CA ALA A 24 -5.88 21.37 -0.42
C ALA A 24 -6.53 20.89 -1.75
N PRO A 25 -7.80 21.22 -1.99
CA PRO A 25 -8.45 20.89 -3.23
C PRO A 25 -7.89 21.74 -4.38
N ASP A 26 -7.79 21.13 -5.55
CA ASP A 26 -7.41 21.80 -6.79
C ASP A 26 -8.20 21.19 -7.96
N GLU A 27 -7.83 21.52 -9.19
CA GLU A 27 -8.46 21.03 -10.41
C GLU A 27 -8.55 19.50 -10.47
N THR A 28 -7.58 18.79 -9.87
CA THR A 28 -7.60 17.32 -9.81
C THR A 28 -8.72 16.83 -8.90
N THR A 29 -8.93 17.50 -7.77
CA THR A 29 -10.05 17.22 -6.85
C THR A 29 -11.39 17.50 -7.54
N PHE A 30 -11.52 18.64 -8.21
CA PHE A 30 -12.76 19.03 -8.89
C PHE A 30 -13.08 18.07 -10.04
N ALA A 31 -12.09 17.73 -10.88
CA ALA A 31 -12.26 16.77 -11.96
C ALA A 31 -12.66 15.39 -11.44
N TYR A 32 -12.09 14.95 -10.31
CA TYR A 32 -12.46 13.68 -9.70
C TYR A 32 -13.91 13.66 -9.21
N LEU A 33 -14.41 14.77 -8.64
CA LEU A 33 -15.77 14.86 -8.11
C LEU A 33 -16.84 15.08 -9.19
N LYS A 34 -16.49 15.76 -10.30
CA LYS A 34 -17.45 16.19 -11.32
C LYS A 34 -18.22 15.01 -11.92
N GLY A 35 -19.54 15.12 -11.93
CA GLY A 35 -20.44 14.10 -12.50
C GLY A 35 -20.58 12.82 -11.67
N ARG A 36 -19.97 12.74 -10.48
CA ARG A 36 -20.19 11.60 -9.58
C ARG A 36 -21.59 11.65 -8.95
N PRO A 37 -22.14 10.49 -8.54
CA PRO A 37 -23.34 10.45 -7.72
C PRO A 37 -23.21 11.35 -6.50
N HIS A 38 -24.25 12.14 -6.21
CA HIS A 38 -24.32 13.12 -5.12
C HIS A 38 -23.39 14.35 -5.23
N ALA A 39 -22.61 14.49 -6.31
CA ALA A 39 -21.94 15.75 -6.57
C ALA A 39 -22.97 16.84 -6.95
N PRO A 40 -22.74 18.12 -6.56
CA PRO A 40 -23.54 19.23 -7.05
C PRO A 40 -23.60 19.30 -8.58
N GLN A 41 -24.64 19.91 -9.13
CA GLN A 41 -24.86 20.01 -10.58
C GLN A 41 -25.24 21.43 -10.99
N GLY A 42 -24.95 21.78 -12.25
CA GLY A 42 -25.30 23.10 -12.80
C GLY A 42 -24.72 24.25 -11.95
N ALA A 43 -25.55 25.23 -11.63
CA ALA A 43 -25.13 26.40 -10.84
C ALA A 43 -24.60 26.03 -9.43
N ASP A 44 -25.13 24.98 -8.81
CA ASP A 44 -24.65 24.51 -7.50
C ASP A 44 -23.23 23.92 -7.59
N TRP A 45 -22.86 23.35 -8.74
CA TRP A 45 -21.49 22.91 -9.00
C TRP A 45 -20.54 24.09 -9.09
N ASP A 46 -20.91 25.12 -9.84
CA ASP A 46 -20.06 26.30 -10.04
C ASP A 46 -19.84 27.02 -8.69
N ALA A 47 -20.90 27.20 -7.90
CA ALA A 47 -20.80 27.78 -6.56
C ALA A 47 -19.97 26.92 -5.59
N ALA A 48 -20.10 25.58 -5.65
CA ALA A 48 -19.31 24.68 -4.83
C ALA A 48 -17.81 24.74 -5.18
N VAL A 49 -17.47 24.79 -6.47
CA VAL A 49 -16.07 24.93 -6.92
C VAL A 49 -15.49 26.26 -6.47
N GLU A 50 -16.23 27.36 -6.61
CA GLU A 50 -15.80 28.68 -6.11
C GLU A 50 -15.49 28.64 -4.62
N TYR A 51 -16.37 28.03 -3.82
CA TYR A 51 -16.12 27.84 -2.39
C TYR A 51 -14.92 26.92 -2.11
N TRP A 52 -14.81 25.78 -2.78
CA TRP A 52 -13.72 24.85 -2.53
C TRP A 52 -12.35 25.43 -2.88
N GLN A 53 -12.26 26.33 -3.87
CA GLN A 53 -11.03 27.05 -4.19
C GLN A 53 -10.52 27.91 -3.03
N THR A 54 -11.37 28.28 -2.07
CA THR A 54 -10.97 29.01 -0.86
C THR A 54 -10.44 28.10 0.25
N LEU A 55 -10.55 26.78 0.13
CA LEU A 55 -10.16 25.81 1.17
C LEU A 55 -8.66 25.47 1.11
N ARG A 56 -7.81 26.50 1.17
CA ARG A 56 -6.35 26.38 1.20
C ARG A 56 -5.79 27.23 2.33
N SER A 57 -4.54 26.95 2.74
CA SER A 57 -3.84 27.78 3.71
C SER A 57 -3.72 29.23 3.20
N ASP A 58 -3.83 30.18 4.11
CA ASP A 58 -3.57 31.59 3.82
C ASP A 58 -2.09 31.81 3.46
N PRO A 59 -1.74 32.81 2.63
CA PRO A 59 -0.36 33.04 2.21
C PRO A 59 0.62 33.37 3.36
N ASP A 60 0.11 33.85 4.49
CA ASP A 60 0.85 34.19 5.70
C ASP A 60 0.68 33.16 6.83
N ALA A 61 0.10 31.99 6.52
CA ALA A 61 0.00 30.89 7.46
C ALA A 61 1.39 30.42 7.89
N THR A 62 1.58 30.21 9.18
CA THR A 62 2.81 29.65 9.75
C THR A 62 2.57 28.22 10.24
N PHE A 63 3.59 27.38 10.12
CA PHE A 63 3.57 26.00 10.57
C PHE A 63 4.63 25.80 11.66
N ASP A 64 4.33 24.97 12.68
CA ASP A 64 5.31 24.64 13.73
C ASP A 64 6.55 23.92 13.16
N ALA A 65 6.37 23.17 12.06
CA ALA A 65 7.43 22.54 11.31
C ALA A 65 7.05 22.43 9.83
N GLU A 66 8.03 22.61 8.95
CA GLU A 66 7.94 22.38 7.52
C GLU A 66 8.96 21.32 7.13
N VAL A 67 8.54 20.34 6.31
CA VAL A 67 9.38 19.22 5.87
C VAL A 67 9.31 19.13 4.36
N ASP A 68 10.42 19.43 3.71
CA ASP A 68 10.57 19.29 2.25
C ASP A 68 11.00 17.87 1.90
N LEU A 69 10.23 17.23 1.01
CA LEU A 69 10.51 15.88 0.51
C LEU A 69 10.80 15.94 -1.00
N ASP A 70 12.03 15.63 -1.39
CA ASP A 70 12.41 15.51 -2.81
C ASP A 70 11.92 14.17 -3.38
N ALA A 71 10.83 14.22 -4.15
CA ALA A 71 10.23 13.05 -4.77
C ALA A 71 11.15 12.35 -5.78
N HIS A 72 12.19 13.02 -6.31
CA HIS A 72 13.14 12.41 -7.24
C HIS A 72 14.04 11.36 -6.57
N GLN A 73 14.18 11.41 -5.25
CA GLN A 73 14.98 10.48 -4.48
C GLN A 73 14.18 9.24 -4.03
N LEU A 74 12.87 9.22 -4.29
CA LEU A 74 12.02 8.09 -3.89
C LEU A 74 12.32 6.87 -4.76
N THR A 75 12.69 5.80 -4.06
CA THR A 75 12.76 4.45 -4.62
C THR A 75 11.60 3.62 -4.08
N PRO A 76 11.33 2.40 -4.59
CA PRO A 76 10.40 1.50 -3.94
C PRO A 76 10.89 1.17 -2.51
N PHE A 77 9.98 1.20 -1.53
CA PHE A 77 10.25 0.86 -0.13
C PHE A 77 9.52 -0.42 0.27
N VAL A 78 10.01 -1.03 1.35
CA VAL A 78 9.40 -2.20 1.98
C VAL A 78 9.65 -2.17 3.49
N THR A 79 8.68 -2.61 4.29
CA THR A 79 8.89 -2.77 5.73
C THR A 79 9.70 -4.02 6.02
N TRP A 80 10.71 -3.95 6.88
CA TRP A 80 11.45 -5.10 7.39
C TRP A 80 10.90 -5.59 8.73
N GLY A 81 10.28 -4.71 9.51
CA GLY A 81 9.81 -5.00 10.87
C GLY A 81 8.30 -5.17 11.00
N THR A 82 7.75 -4.85 12.18
CA THR A 82 6.36 -5.10 12.59
C THR A 82 5.54 -3.82 12.71
N ASN A 83 6.03 -2.68 12.23
CA ASN A 83 5.23 -1.46 12.09
C ASN A 83 5.62 -0.68 10.83
N PRO A 84 4.75 0.23 10.35
CA PRO A 84 5.00 0.98 9.11
C PRO A 84 6.26 1.86 9.14
N GLY A 85 6.72 2.29 10.32
CA GLY A 85 7.94 3.09 10.47
C GLY A 85 9.23 2.28 10.28
N GLN A 86 9.17 0.96 10.37
CA GLN A 86 10.31 0.07 10.16
C GLN A 86 10.45 -0.29 8.66
N GLY A 87 10.70 0.73 7.85
CA GLY A 87 10.86 0.66 6.39
C GLY A 87 12.29 0.92 5.91
N VAL A 88 12.67 0.31 4.79
CA VAL A 88 13.91 0.58 4.06
C VAL A 88 13.64 0.60 2.56
N PRO A 89 14.52 1.20 1.73
CA PRO A 89 14.49 0.98 0.30
C PRO A 89 14.48 -0.51 -0.03
N LEU A 90 13.71 -0.91 -1.03
CA LEU A 90 13.62 -2.31 -1.48
C LEU A 90 14.99 -2.85 -1.93
N GLY A 91 15.86 -1.99 -2.45
CA GLY A 91 17.25 -2.35 -2.78
C GLY A 91 18.21 -2.42 -1.56
N GLY A 92 17.73 -2.09 -0.36
CA GLY A 92 18.50 -2.07 0.88
C GLY A 92 18.53 -3.41 1.62
N SER A 93 18.99 -3.35 2.87
CA SER A 93 19.11 -4.49 3.77
C SER A 93 18.37 -4.26 5.07
N VAL A 94 18.06 -5.35 5.76
CA VAL A 94 17.56 -5.38 7.13
C VAL A 94 18.59 -4.67 8.05
N PRO A 95 18.18 -3.62 8.80
CA PRO A 95 19.08 -2.92 9.71
C PRO A 95 19.62 -3.81 10.83
N ASP A 96 20.81 -3.48 11.32
CA ASP A 96 21.34 -4.10 12.54
C ASP A 96 20.80 -3.39 13.78
N PRO A 97 20.15 -4.10 14.74
CA PRO A 97 19.69 -3.49 15.98
C PRO A 97 20.77 -2.69 16.74
N GLU A 98 22.06 -3.05 16.61
CA GLU A 98 23.16 -2.34 17.28
C GLU A 98 23.41 -0.92 16.70
N GLU A 99 22.94 -0.63 15.48
CA GLU A 99 23.10 0.68 14.83
C GLU A 99 22.14 1.75 15.39
N PHE A 100 21.09 1.35 16.10
CA PHE A 100 20.14 2.30 16.69
C PHE A 100 20.76 2.98 17.91
N ILE A 101 20.51 4.28 18.09
CA ILE A 101 21.07 5.06 19.22
C ILE A 101 20.25 4.84 20.49
N ALA A 102 18.92 4.86 20.39
CA ALA A 102 18.03 4.73 21.54
C ALA A 102 17.81 3.25 21.89
N GLU A 103 17.97 2.91 23.18
CA GLU A 103 17.79 1.54 23.68
C GLU A 103 16.38 0.98 23.41
N SER A 104 15.37 1.85 23.41
CA SER A 104 14.00 1.49 23.04
C SER A 104 13.92 0.99 21.60
N ASP A 105 14.65 1.64 20.69
CA ASP A 105 14.63 1.33 19.26
C ASP A 105 15.41 0.05 18.99
N ARG A 106 16.54 -0.16 19.68
CA ARG A 106 17.28 -1.44 19.68
C ARG A 106 16.39 -2.60 20.10
N THR A 107 15.73 -2.46 21.25
CA THR A 107 14.82 -3.49 21.78
C THR A 107 13.67 -3.76 20.82
N ALA A 108 13.08 -2.72 20.22
CA ALA A 108 12.00 -2.86 19.25
C ALA A 108 12.48 -3.52 17.95
N ALA A 109 13.68 -3.17 17.47
CA ALA A 109 14.29 -3.78 16.29
C ALA A 109 14.56 -5.27 16.52
N THR A 110 15.21 -5.65 17.62
CA THR A 110 15.49 -7.06 17.97
C THR A 110 14.23 -7.90 17.98
N LYS A 111 13.17 -7.45 18.67
CA LYS A 111 11.88 -8.16 18.70
C LYS A 111 11.24 -8.28 17.31
N ALA A 112 11.30 -7.22 16.52
CA ALA A 112 10.77 -7.24 15.16
C ALA A 112 11.52 -8.24 14.27
N LEU A 113 12.85 -8.32 14.38
CA LEU A 113 13.67 -9.30 13.64
C LEU A 113 13.36 -10.75 14.05
N GLU A 114 13.21 -10.99 15.35
CA GLU A 114 12.81 -12.30 15.88
C GLU A 114 11.44 -12.73 15.32
N TYR A 115 10.44 -11.84 15.39
CA TYR A 115 9.10 -12.11 14.86
C TYR A 115 9.12 -12.37 13.36
N MET A 116 9.77 -11.46 12.62
CA MET A 116 9.87 -11.52 11.17
C MET A 116 10.83 -12.60 10.68
N ALA A 117 11.55 -13.28 11.58
CA ALA A 117 12.63 -14.22 11.27
C ALA A 117 13.56 -13.70 10.17
N LEU A 118 14.14 -12.54 10.43
CA LEU A 118 15.13 -11.89 9.57
C LEU A 118 16.46 -11.77 10.30
N SER A 119 17.55 -11.73 9.53
CA SER A 119 18.88 -11.49 10.08
C SER A 119 19.39 -10.10 9.72
N PRO A 120 20.14 -9.42 10.61
CA PRO A 120 20.83 -8.18 10.27
C PRO A 120 21.64 -8.30 8.97
N GLY A 121 21.58 -7.27 8.12
CA GLY A 121 22.30 -7.21 6.85
C GLY A 121 21.68 -8.03 5.70
N GLN A 122 20.67 -8.88 5.98
CA GLN A 122 19.95 -9.61 4.94
C GLN A 122 19.36 -8.64 3.92
N ARG A 123 19.62 -8.85 2.62
CA ARG A 123 19.07 -8.00 1.57
C ARG A 123 17.56 -8.21 1.47
N MET A 124 16.81 -7.12 1.33
CA MET A 124 15.35 -7.22 1.21
C MET A 124 14.95 -8.06 -0.01
N ARG A 125 15.66 -7.90 -1.13
CA ARG A 125 15.41 -8.65 -2.39
C ARG A 125 15.72 -10.15 -2.34
N ASP A 126 16.33 -10.64 -1.26
CA ASP A 126 16.61 -12.06 -1.06
C ASP A 126 15.53 -12.76 -0.21
N ILE A 127 14.55 -12.00 0.30
CA ILE A 127 13.47 -12.52 1.14
C ILE A 127 12.36 -13.12 0.26
N ALA A 128 12.27 -14.45 0.26
CA ALA A 128 11.17 -15.19 -0.35
C ALA A 128 9.85 -14.95 0.39
N VAL A 129 8.73 -14.98 -0.33
CA VAL A 129 7.37 -14.85 0.25
C VAL A 129 6.52 -16.06 -0.11
N ASP A 130 5.52 -16.33 0.72
CA ASP A 130 4.54 -17.42 0.51
C ASP A 130 3.22 -16.87 -0.03
N THR A 131 2.85 -15.65 0.38
CA THR A 131 1.59 -15.00 -0.03
C THR A 131 1.83 -13.58 -0.51
N VAL A 132 1.07 -13.16 -1.53
CA VAL A 132 0.95 -11.76 -1.93
C VAL A 132 -0.49 -11.33 -1.78
N PHE A 133 -0.69 -10.18 -1.13
CA PHE A 133 -2.01 -9.59 -0.97
C PHE A 133 -2.06 -8.21 -1.60
N LEU A 134 -2.79 -8.12 -2.70
CA LEU A 134 -3.05 -6.90 -3.44
C LEU A 134 -4.49 -6.44 -3.17
N GLY A 135 -4.65 -5.42 -2.35
CA GLY A 135 -5.94 -4.83 -2.07
C GLY A 135 -6.05 -4.31 -0.64
N SER A 136 -6.62 -3.13 -0.45
CA SER A 136 -7.05 -2.63 0.86
C SER A 136 -7.88 -1.36 0.64
N CYS A 137 -8.38 -0.74 1.71
CA CYS A 137 -8.93 0.61 1.59
C CYS A 137 -7.86 1.65 1.21
N THR A 138 -6.59 1.34 1.46
CA THR A 138 -5.44 2.16 1.09
C THR A 138 -5.09 1.96 -0.38
N ASN A 139 -4.81 0.72 -0.80
CA ASN A 139 -4.29 0.36 -2.12
C ASN A 139 -5.06 -0.80 -2.76
N GLY A 140 -6.35 -0.56 -3.02
CA GLY A 140 -7.25 -1.46 -3.74
C GLY A 140 -8.18 -0.70 -4.69
N ARG A 141 -7.78 0.51 -5.10
CA ARG A 141 -8.57 1.37 -5.97
C ARG A 141 -8.30 1.00 -7.44
N ILE A 142 -9.01 1.65 -8.35
CA ILE A 142 -8.89 1.25 -9.76
C ILE A 142 -7.50 1.55 -10.32
N GLU A 143 -6.85 2.65 -9.90
CA GLU A 143 -5.48 2.94 -10.36
C GLU A 143 -4.47 1.91 -9.85
N ASP A 144 -4.60 1.46 -8.60
CA ASP A 144 -3.74 0.44 -8.00
C ASP A 144 -3.84 -0.88 -8.78
N LEU A 145 -5.07 -1.31 -9.09
CA LEU A 145 -5.33 -2.55 -9.81
C LEU A 145 -4.81 -2.49 -11.25
N ARG A 146 -4.94 -1.35 -11.94
CA ARG A 146 -4.40 -1.16 -13.29
C ARG A 146 -2.88 -1.25 -13.30
N ILE A 147 -2.21 -0.53 -12.40
CA ILE A 147 -0.74 -0.53 -12.32
C ILE A 147 -0.23 -1.94 -12.00
N ALA A 148 -0.86 -2.64 -11.07
CA ALA A 148 -0.48 -4.03 -10.77
C ALA A 148 -0.77 -4.99 -11.93
N ALA A 149 -1.89 -4.80 -12.64
CA ALA A 149 -2.23 -5.59 -13.82
C ALA A 149 -1.20 -5.37 -14.94
N ASP A 150 -0.74 -4.14 -15.17
CA ASP A 150 0.28 -3.83 -16.17
C ASP A 150 1.61 -4.54 -15.89
N VAL A 151 1.97 -4.73 -14.62
CA VAL A 151 3.17 -5.45 -14.20
C VAL A 151 3.02 -6.97 -14.38
N ILE A 152 1.87 -7.53 -14.00
CA ILE A 152 1.68 -8.99 -14.00
C ILE A 152 1.27 -9.55 -15.37
N LYS A 153 0.81 -8.69 -16.28
CA LYS A 153 0.30 -9.11 -17.59
C LYS A 153 1.36 -9.86 -18.39
N GLY A 154 1.01 -11.08 -18.82
CA GLY A 154 1.91 -11.95 -19.58
C GLY A 154 2.89 -12.75 -18.71
N HIS A 155 2.83 -12.59 -17.39
CA HIS A 155 3.56 -13.39 -16.42
C HIS A 155 2.60 -14.32 -15.65
N HIS A 156 3.18 -15.28 -14.95
CA HIS A 156 2.46 -16.15 -14.02
C HIS A 156 2.98 -15.93 -12.60
N VAL A 157 2.08 -16.00 -11.62
CA VAL A 157 2.42 -16.07 -10.20
C VAL A 157 3.29 -17.31 -9.99
N ALA A 158 4.36 -17.17 -9.20
CA ALA A 158 5.26 -18.29 -8.91
C ALA A 158 4.50 -19.45 -8.25
N ASP A 159 4.82 -20.69 -8.60
CA ASP A 159 4.11 -21.88 -8.10
C ASP A 159 4.09 -22.01 -6.57
N SER A 160 5.08 -21.43 -5.89
CA SER A 160 5.19 -21.40 -4.43
C SER A 160 4.43 -20.25 -3.77
N VAL A 161 3.83 -19.35 -4.55
CA VAL A 161 3.17 -18.14 -4.04
C VAL A 161 1.67 -18.19 -4.26
N ARG A 162 0.92 -17.88 -3.20
CA ARG A 162 -0.51 -17.59 -3.28
C ARG A 162 -0.73 -16.08 -3.44
N MET A 163 -1.36 -15.64 -4.54
CA MET A 163 -1.72 -14.23 -4.72
C MET A 163 -3.23 -14.01 -4.54
N LEU A 164 -3.60 -13.13 -3.62
CA LEU A 164 -4.97 -12.67 -3.39
C LEU A 164 -5.14 -11.26 -3.95
N VAL A 165 -6.14 -11.05 -4.81
CA VAL A 165 -6.48 -9.72 -5.35
C VAL A 165 -7.87 -9.30 -4.89
N VAL A 166 -7.95 -8.19 -4.15
CA VAL A 166 -9.13 -7.75 -3.44
C VAL A 166 -9.46 -6.28 -3.77
N PRO A 167 -10.48 -6.02 -4.59
CA PRO A 167 -10.90 -4.65 -4.86
C PRO A 167 -11.39 -3.92 -3.59
N GLY A 168 -11.03 -2.65 -3.44
CA GLY A 168 -11.33 -1.84 -2.26
C GLY A 168 -12.82 -1.48 -2.10
N SER A 169 -13.65 -1.68 -3.13
CA SER A 169 -15.10 -1.52 -3.06
C SER A 169 -15.82 -2.31 -4.16
N ALA A 170 -17.12 -2.56 -3.98
CA ALA A 170 -17.95 -3.20 -5.01
C ALA A 170 -17.94 -2.43 -6.33
N ARG A 171 -17.93 -1.08 -6.29
CA ARG A 171 -17.85 -0.25 -7.49
C ARG A 171 -16.52 -0.42 -8.22
N VAL A 172 -15.40 -0.44 -7.48
CA VAL A 172 -14.07 -0.69 -8.07
C VAL A 172 -13.99 -2.09 -8.67
N ARG A 173 -14.57 -3.10 -8.01
CA ARG A 173 -14.63 -4.47 -8.54
C ARG A 173 -15.37 -4.52 -9.88
N LEU A 174 -16.58 -3.98 -9.94
CA LEU A 174 -17.37 -3.95 -11.18
C LEU A 174 -16.65 -3.20 -12.30
N GLN A 175 -15.99 -2.10 -11.95
CA GLN A 175 -15.18 -1.34 -12.90
C GLN A 175 -13.99 -2.16 -13.41
N ALA A 176 -13.22 -2.78 -12.52
CA ALA A 176 -12.08 -3.62 -12.87
C ALA A 176 -12.49 -4.82 -13.75
N GLU A 177 -13.64 -5.44 -13.46
CA GLU A 177 -14.22 -6.52 -14.27
C GLU A 177 -14.65 -6.02 -15.66
N SER A 178 -15.26 -4.82 -15.74
CA SER A 178 -15.61 -4.21 -17.04
C SER A 178 -14.40 -3.83 -17.89
N GLU A 179 -13.25 -3.58 -17.26
CA GLU A 179 -11.96 -3.29 -17.90
C GLU A 179 -11.15 -4.57 -18.20
N GLY A 180 -11.64 -5.75 -17.78
CA GLY A 180 -10.95 -7.03 -17.97
C GLY A 180 -9.74 -7.25 -17.07
N LEU A 181 -9.56 -6.45 -16.01
CA LEU A 181 -8.43 -6.58 -15.09
C LEU A 181 -8.51 -7.89 -14.29
N ASP A 182 -9.72 -8.33 -13.94
CA ASP A 182 -9.93 -9.60 -13.25
C ASP A 182 -9.42 -10.78 -14.08
N ILE A 183 -9.57 -10.73 -15.41
CA ILE A 183 -9.08 -11.73 -16.35
C ILE A 183 -7.55 -11.77 -16.30
N VAL A 184 -6.89 -10.61 -16.39
CA VAL A 184 -5.42 -10.52 -16.31
C VAL A 184 -4.88 -11.19 -15.05
N PHE A 185 -5.48 -10.90 -13.89
CA PHE A 185 -5.05 -11.51 -12.62
C PHE A 185 -5.33 -13.02 -12.57
N LYS A 186 -6.51 -13.47 -13.02
CA LYS A 186 -6.86 -14.91 -13.04
C LYS A 186 -5.97 -15.70 -14.00
N GLU A 187 -5.64 -15.15 -15.17
CA GLU A 187 -4.74 -15.77 -16.15
C GLU A 187 -3.32 -15.91 -15.60
N ALA A 188 -2.85 -14.93 -14.81
CA ALA A 188 -1.60 -15.03 -14.08
C ALA A 188 -1.63 -16.08 -12.95
N GLY A 189 -2.79 -16.61 -12.58
CA GLY A 189 -2.95 -17.59 -11.50
C GLY A 189 -3.33 -16.99 -10.14
N ALA A 190 -3.67 -15.70 -10.08
CA ALA A 190 -4.10 -15.06 -8.84
C ALA A 190 -5.57 -15.33 -8.50
N GLU A 191 -5.89 -15.33 -7.22
CA GLU A 191 -7.24 -15.47 -6.71
C GLU A 191 -7.97 -14.12 -6.69
N TRP A 192 -8.90 -13.92 -7.64
CA TRP A 192 -9.77 -12.74 -7.67
C TRP A 192 -10.89 -12.85 -6.62
N ARG A 193 -10.88 -11.98 -5.61
CA ARG A 193 -11.85 -11.99 -4.49
C ARG A 193 -12.98 -10.98 -4.68
N ALA A 194 -14.03 -11.15 -3.88
CA ALA A 194 -15.04 -10.12 -3.68
C ALA A 194 -14.44 -8.91 -2.94
N ALA A 195 -15.03 -7.73 -3.14
CA ALA A 195 -14.58 -6.53 -2.45
C ALA A 195 -14.82 -6.61 -0.94
N GLY A 196 -13.83 -6.21 -0.14
CA GLY A 196 -13.91 -6.22 1.32
C GLY A 196 -12.55 -6.07 1.99
N CYS A 197 -12.52 -6.14 3.33
CA CYS A 197 -11.27 -6.01 4.08
C CYS A 197 -10.33 -7.22 3.91
N SER A 198 -10.86 -8.43 3.63
CA SER A 198 -10.08 -9.67 3.40
C SER A 198 -8.90 -9.79 4.40
N MET A 199 -7.70 -10.11 3.92
CA MET A 199 -6.49 -10.27 4.72
C MET A 199 -5.99 -8.97 5.34
N CYS A 200 -6.37 -7.77 4.85
CA CYS A 200 -5.98 -6.49 5.47
C CYS A 200 -6.43 -6.40 6.93
N LEU A 201 -7.57 -7.03 7.27
CA LEU A 201 -8.08 -7.16 8.64
C LEU A 201 -7.86 -8.56 9.25
N GLY A 202 -7.79 -9.61 8.42
CA GLY A 202 -7.55 -10.98 8.90
C GLY A 202 -8.68 -11.57 9.76
N MET A 203 -9.89 -11.01 9.71
CA MET A 203 -11.08 -11.49 10.47
C MET A 203 -11.99 -12.43 9.67
N ASN A 204 -11.52 -12.87 8.52
CA ASN A 204 -12.19 -13.80 7.60
C ASN A 204 -11.24 -14.98 7.31
N PRO A 205 -11.61 -15.96 6.47
CA PRO A 205 -10.73 -17.09 6.16
C PRO A 205 -9.44 -16.71 5.41
N ASP A 206 -9.33 -15.52 4.82
CA ASP A 206 -8.08 -15.05 4.22
C ASP A 206 -7.13 -14.61 5.35
N GLN A 207 -6.34 -15.57 5.86
CA GLN A 207 -5.35 -15.37 6.92
C GLN A 207 -4.02 -16.06 6.57
N LEU A 208 -2.95 -15.50 7.12
CA LEU A 208 -1.64 -16.11 7.15
C LEU A 208 -1.54 -17.17 8.25
N ALA A 209 -0.93 -18.30 7.92
CA ALA A 209 -0.53 -19.31 8.88
C ALA A 209 0.71 -18.85 9.68
N PRO A 210 0.97 -19.43 10.87
CA PRO A 210 2.17 -19.14 11.63
C PRO A 210 3.45 -19.40 10.81
N GLY A 211 4.32 -18.39 10.71
CA GLY A 211 5.57 -18.43 9.95
C GLY A 211 5.44 -18.07 8.47
N GLU A 212 4.22 -18.09 7.91
CA GLU A 212 3.93 -17.67 6.53
C GLU A 212 4.27 -16.19 6.35
N ARG A 213 4.94 -15.86 5.25
CA ARG A 213 5.39 -14.52 4.92
C ARG A 213 4.61 -13.93 3.77
N ALA A 214 4.14 -12.70 3.95
CA ALA A 214 3.39 -11.96 2.95
C ALA A 214 4.08 -10.67 2.51
N ALA A 215 3.94 -10.36 1.22
CA ALA A 215 4.01 -8.99 0.71
C ALA A 215 2.59 -8.46 0.53
N SER A 216 2.29 -7.30 1.13
CA SER A 216 0.93 -6.82 1.34
C SER A 216 0.80 -5.35 1.00
N THR A 217 -0.23 -4.98 0.24
CA THR A 217 -0.59 -3.57 -0.03
C THR A 217 -1.54 -2.99 1.03
N SER A 218 -1.55 -3.59 2.22
CA SER A 218 -2.14 -3.00 3.42
C SER A 218 -1.32 -1.78 3.89
N ASN A 219 -1.86 -0.99 4.81
CA ASN A 219 -1.13 0.07 5.51
C ASN A 219 -0.65 -0.34 6.90
N ARG A 220 -0.95 -1.56 7.36
CA ARG A 220 -0.63 -2.06 8.71
C ARG A 220 -0.10 -3.49 8.70
N ASN A 221 1.00 -3.72 9.41
CA ASN A 221 1.70 -5.00 9.53
C ASN A 221 2.08 -5.37 10.98
N PHE A 222 1.37 -4.83 11.98
CA PHE A 222 1.60 -5.23 13.37
C PHE A 222 1.34 -6.72 13.59
N GLU A 223 1.99 -7.27 14.60
CA GLU A 223 1.97 -8.71 14.88
C GLU A 223 0.55 -9.25 14.98
N GLY A 224 0.26 -10.30 14.21
CA GLY A 224 -1.06 -10.93 14.21
C GLY A 224 -2.11 -10.24 13.32
N ARG A 225 -1.81 -9.09 12.70
CA ARG A 225 -2.78 -8.32 11.91
C ARG A 225 -3.42 -9.12 10.77
N GLN A 226 -2.62 -9.85 10.02
CA GLN A 226 -3.07 -10.63 8.87
C GLN A 226 -3.21 -12.13 9.18
N GLY A 227 -3.14 -12.51 10.46
CA GLY A 227 -3.09 -13.89 10.92
C GLY A 227 -2.07 -14.07 12.03
N LYS A 228 -2.39 -14.89 13.04
CA LYS A 228 -1.54 -15.08 14.22
C LYS A 228 -0.19 -15.72 13.81
N GLY A 229 0.90 -14.99 14.04
CA GLY A 229 2.25 -15.44 13.70
C GLY A 229 2.62 -15.31 12.22
N GLY A 230 1.77 -14.69 11.40
CA GLY A 230 2.10 -14.36 10.01
C GLY A 230 3.01 -13.13 9.92
N ARG A 231 3.94 -13.13 8.96
CA ARG A 231 5.00 -12.12 8.81
C ARG A 231 4.68 -11.24 7.63
N THR A 232 4.40 -9.96 7.84
CA THR A 232 3.89 -9.08 6.78
C THR A 232 4.87 -7.97 6.43
N HIS A 233 5.20 -7.87 5.15
CA HIS A 233 5.93 -6.76 4.54
C HIS A 233 4.94 -5.84 3.81
N LEU A 234 4.91 -4.57 4.17
CA LEU A 234 4.13 -3.56 3.44
C LEU A 234 4.88 -3.15 2.18
N VAL A 235 4.19 -3.19 1.04
CA VAL A 235 4.73 -2.85 -0.28
C VAL A 235 3.69 -2.12 -1.12
N SER A 236 4.14 -1.44 -2.18
CA SER A 236 3.23 -0.82 -3.16
C SER A 236 2.63 -1.87 -4.13
N PRO A 237 1.49 -1.56 -4.80
CA PRO A 237 0.90 -2.43 -5.82
C PRO A 237 1.86 -2.97 -6.90
N PRO A 238 2.72 -2.15 -7.53
CA PRO A 238 3.65 -2.67 -8.53
C PRO A 238 4.69 -3.63 -7.93
N VAL A 239 5.17 -3.37 -6.70
CA VAL A 239 6.09 -4.27 -5.99
C VAL A 239 5.38 -5.57 -5.60
N ALA A 240 4.12 -5.51 -5.16
CA ALA A 240 3.33 -6.71 -4.86
C ALA A 240 3.18 -7.60 -6.11
N ALA A 241 2.80 -7.01 -7.25
CA ALA A 241 2.67 -7.74 -8.51
C ALA A 241 3.99 -8.39 -8.94
N ALA A 242 5.10 -7.64 -8.92
CA ALA A 242 6.41 -8.17 -9.26
C ALA A 242 6.87 -9.28 -8.30
N THR A 243 6.61 -9.10 -7.00
CA THR A 243 6.91 -10.08 -5.96
C THR A 243 6.12 -11.38 -6.16
N ALA A 244 4.86 -11.29 -6.60
CA ALA A 244 4.03 -12.47 -6.87
C ALA A 244 4.60 -13.33 -8.00
N VAL A 245 5.15 -12.70 -9.05
CA VAL A 245 5.80 -13.38 -10.17
C VAL A 245 7.15 -13.95 -9.76
N ALA A 246 7.96 -13.19 -9.01
CA ALA A 246 9.33 -13.56 -8.68
C ALA A 246 9.47 -14.56 -7.53
N GLY A 247 8.45 -14.70 -6.67
CA GLY A 247 8.52 -15.55 -5.46
C GLY A 247 9.27 -14.94 -4.26
N LYS A 248 9.76 -13.71 -4.42
CA LYS A 248 10.54 -12.96 -3.42
C LYS A 248 10.34 -11.47 -3.61
N LEU A 249 10.69 -10.67 -2.62
CA LEU A 249 10.50 -9.21 -2.68
C LEU A 249 11.23 -8.61 -3.91
N SER A 250 10.45 -8.10 -4.87
CA SER A 250 10.95 -7.67 -6.18
C SER A 250 10.27 -6.41 -6.69
N ALA A 251 11.01 -5.62 -7.46
CA ALA A 251 10.48 -4.46 -8.17
C ALA A 251 10.04 -4.86 -9.60
N PRO A 252 9.18 -4.09 -10.27
CA PRO A 252 8.83 -4.35 -11.67
C PRO A 252 10.02 -4.45 -12.62
N ALA A 253 11.10 -3.71 -12.35
CA ALA A 253 12.33 -3.74 -13.15
C ALA A 253 13.14 -5.05 -13.03
N ASP A 254 12.73 -5.96 -12.14
CA ASP A 254 13.39 -7.25 -11.93
C ASP A 254 12.74 -8.40 -12.75
N LEU A 255 11.62 -8.14 -13.45
CA LEU A 255 10.92 -9.08 -14.34
C LEU A 255 11.38 -8.91 -15.80
#